data_AF-A0A8C8AB84-F1
#
_entry.id   AF-A0A8C8AB84-F1
#
_cell.length_a   1.000
_cell.length_b   1.000
_cell.length_c   1.000
_cell.angle_alpha   90.00
_cell.angle_beta   90.00
_cell.angle_gamma   90.00
#
_symmetry.space_group_name_H-M   'P 1'
#
loop_
_entity.id
_entity.type
_entity.pdbx_description
1 polymer ?
#
loop_
_entity_poly.entity_id
_entity_poly.type
_entity_poly.pdbx_seq_one_letter_code
_entity_poly.pdbx_strand_id
1 'polypeptide(L)'
;MAHPRGSGSPEAAVCPPFHCRQDEASLTLLLRVPGIQPQSLSGAVGTNHYSLRFSSATDTFALFLQFPPANRLASPESSVSVAAHSAAIGLAKAPGSTGLWEKFCFGLDASALQERLFVSEENVDGFLGTVLCPSFCSQSALESQPLIEVLDVTEDRIQIRWRTVI
;
A
#
# COMPACT_ATOMS: atom_id res chain seq x y z
N MET A 1 34.89 -30.38 18.18
CA MET A 1 34.71 -29.26 17.24
C MET A 1 33.22 -29.08 17.03
N ALA A 2 32.69 -27.90 17.34
CA ALA A 2 31.25 -27.63 17.25
C ALA A 2 30.90 -27.24 15.80
N HIS A 3 29.96 -27.96 15.20
CA HIS A 3 29.33 -27.57 13.94
C HIS A 3 28.45 -26.34 14.18
N PRO A 4 28.53 -25.27 13.36
CA PRO A 4 27.60 -24.18 13.47
C PRO A 4 26.22 -24.64 12.98
N ARG A 5 25.24 -24.50 13.88
CA ARG A 5 23.82 -24.77 13.64
C ARG A 5 23.26 -23.73 12.65
N GLY A 6 22.59 -24.24 11.62
CA GLY A 6 21.41 -23.64 11.02
C GLY A 6 21.58 -22.25 10.41
N SER A 7 21.86 -22.20 9.11
CA SER A 7 21.41 -21.10 8.26
C SER A 7 19.88 -21.05 8.31
N GLY A 8 19.32 -20.34 9.28
CA GLY A 8 17.94 -19.89 9.19
C GLY A 8 17.84 -19.04 7.94
N SER A 9 17.01 -19.47 6.98
CA SER A 9 16.50 -18.57 5.96
C SER A 9 16.11 -17.26 6.65
N PRO A 10 16.53 -16.08 6.17
CA PRO A 10 15.97 -14.84 6.70
C PRO A 10 14.45 -14.98 6.59
N GLU A 11 13.77 -14.79 7.71
CA GLU A 11 12.32 -14.79 7.76
C GLU A 11 11.83 -13.74 6.73
N ALA A 12 10.99 -14.18 5.81
CA ALA A 12 10.62 -13.35 4.67
C ALA A 12 9.88 -12.11 5.19
N ALA A 13 10.36 -10.92 4.80
CA ALA A 13 9.76 -9.68 5.25
C ALA A 13 8.32 -9.56 4.72
N VAL A 14 7.42 -9.02 5.54
CA VAL A 14 6.03 -8.79 5.17
C VAL A 14 5.72 -7.30 5.00
N CYS A 15 4.74 -6.97 4.16
CA CYS A 15 4.34 -5.59 3.94
C CYS A 15 3.51 -5.13 5.14
N PRO A 16 3.92 -4.07 5.88
CA PRO A 16 3.21 -3.66 7.07
C PRO A 16 1.85 -3.05 6.72
N PRO A 17 0.82 -3.17 7.57
CA PRO A 17 -0.38 -2.34 7.45
C PRO A 17 -0.01 -0.88 7.68
N PHE A 18 -0.32 -0.02 6.71
CA PHE A 18 0.01 1.41 6.80
C PHE A 18 -1.07 2.31 6.22
N HIS A 19 -1.05 3.56 6.68
CA HIS A 19 -1.72 4.69 6.05
C HIS A 19 -0.68 5.69 5.59
N CYS A 20 -0.90 6.31 4.43
CA CYS A 20 -0.05 7.40 3.94
C CYS A 20 -0.95 8.62 3.77
N ARG A 21 -0.67 9.67 4.53
CA ARG A 21 -1.33 10.97 4.43
C ARG A 21 -0.36 11.96 3.82
N GLN A 22 -0.88 13.06 3.31
CA GLN A 22 -0.05 14.13 2.78
C GLN A 22 -0.61 15.50 3.12
N ASP A 23 0.27 16.48 3.05
CA ASP A 23 -0.04 17.89 2.90
C ASP A 23 0.78 18.46 1.72
N GLU A 24 0.80 19.77 1.55
CA GLU A 24 1.52 20.46 0.48
C GLU A 24 3.04 20.20 0.46
N ALA A 25 3.64 19.94 1.62
CA ALA A 25 5.09 19.90 1.81
C ALA A 25 5.62 18.52 2.21
N SER A 26 4.77 17.61 2.68
CA SER A 26 5.20 16.36 3.29
C SER A 26 4.22 15.21 3.07
N LEU A 27 4.74 14.00 3.26
CA LEU A 27 3.94 12.80 3.49
C LEU A 27 4.12 12.36 4.95
N THR A 28 3.06 11.82 5.55
CA THR A 28 3.09 11.15 6.84
C THR A 28 2.69 9.69 6.65
N LEU A 29 3.66 8.79 6.85
CA LEU A 29 3.44 7.36 6.86
C LEU A 29 3.13 6.89 8.30
N LEU A 30 1.94 6.36 8.51
CA LEU A 30 1.51 5.78 9.78
C LEU A 30 1.50 4.25 9.67
N LEU A 31 2.48 3.61 10.31
CA LEU A 31 2.58 2.17 10.45
C LEU A 31 1.72 1.69 11.62
N ARG A 32 0.88 0.68 11.39
CA ARG A 32 0.03 0.07 12.42
C ARG A 32 0.57 -1.29 12.86
N VAL A 33 1.82 -1.29 13.33
CA VAL A 33 2.50 -2.49 13.81
C VAL A 33 2.83 -2.31 15.30
N PRO A 34 2.39 -3.22 16.18
CA PRO A 34 2.77 -3.20 17.59
C PRO A 34 4.23 -3.61 17.82
N GLY A 35 4.84 -3.03 18.85
CA GLY A 35 6.16 -3.44 19.32
C GLY A 35 7.27 -3.24 18.29
N ILE A 36 7.16 -2.20 17.44
CA ILE A 36 8.24 -1.80 16.53
C ILE A 36 9.50 -1.54 17.36
N GLN A 37 10.59 -2.16 16.97
CA GLN A 37 11.91 -1.92 17.54
C GLN A 37 12.51 -0.65 16.89
N PRO A 38 12.59 0.50 17.58
CA PRO A 38 12.98 1.76 16.94
C PRO A 38 14.37 1.70 16.28
N GLN A 39 15.31 0.97 16.88
CA GLN A 39 16.67 0.77 16.39
C GLN A 39 16.76 -0.05 15.09
N SER A 40 15.72 -0.82 14.77
CA SER A 40 15.65 -1.60 13.53
C SER A 40 15.15 -0.79 12.35
N LEU A 41 14.56 0.38 12.60
CA LEU A 41 13.94 1.22 11.59
C LEU A 41 15.01 1.86 10.71
N SER A 42 14.96 1.55 9.42
CA SER A 42 15.91 2.00 8.43
C SER A 42 15.15 2.30 7.15
N GLY A 43 15.19 3.56 6.71
CA GLY A 43 14.69 3.92 5.40
C GLY A 43 15.72 4.59 4.52
N ALA A 44 15.43 4.57 3.23
CA ALA A 44 16.28 5.10 2.19
C ALA A 44 15.43 5.70 1.08
N VAL A 45 15.81 6.90 0.65
CA VAL A 45 15.22 7.58 -0.51
C VAL A 45 16.10 7.35 -1.73
N GLY A 46 15.46 6.87 -2.81
CA GLY A 46 16.03 6.88 -4.15
C GLY A 46 15.39 7.97 -5.01
N THR A 47 15.62 7.91 -6.32
CA THR A 47 15.24 8.96 -7.28
C THR A 47 13.76 9.38 -7.20
N ASN A 48 12.85 8.40 -7.10
CA ASN A 48 11.40 8.60 -7.01
C ASN A 48 10.76 7.55 -6.08
N HIS A 49 11.52 7.03 -5.13
CA HIS A 49 11.03 5.97 -4.24
C HIS A 49 11.55 6.15 -2.84
N TYR A 50 10.84 5.53 -1.90
CA TYR A 50 11.25 5.37 -0.52
C TYR A 50 11.16 3.89 -0.16
N SER A 51 12.19 3.37 0.49
CA SER A 51 12.20 2.03 1.04
C SER A 51 12.36 2.11 2.54
N LEU A 52 11.69 1.21 3.25
CA LEU A 52 11.67 1.14 4.70
C LEU A 52 11.76 -0.32 5.13
N ARG A 53 12.62 -0.60 6.10
CA ARG A 53 12.68 -1.86 6.83
C ARG A 53 12.66 -1.61 8.33
N PHE A 54 12.03 -2.51 9.06
CA PHE A 54 12.05 -2.54 10.51
C PHE A 54 11.60 -3.92 10.99
N SER A 55 11.74 -4.19 12.28
CA SER A 55 11.31 -5.43 12.90
C SER A 55 10.46 -5.16 14.13
N SER A 56 9.57 -6.10 14.45
CA SER A 56 8.94 -6.24 15.75
C SER A 56 9.66 -7.34 16.55
N ALA A 57 9.09 -7.79 17.67
CA ALA A 57 9.58 -8.97 18.38
C ALA A 57 9.40 -10.28 17.59
N THR A 58 8.46 -10.32 16.64
CA THR A 58 8.01 -11.54 15.97
C THR A 58 8.27 -11.54 14.48
N ASP A 59 8.30 -10.38 13.84
CA ASP A 59 8.27 -10.28 12.38
C ASP A 59 9.26 -9.23 11.87
N THR A 60 9.70 -9.41 10.63
CA THR A 60 10.43 -8.39 9.87
C THR A 60 9.51 -7.80 8.81
N PHE A 61 9.58 -6.47 8.65
CA PHE A 61 8.72 -5.72 7.74
C PHE A 61 9.56 -5.02 6.68
N ALA A 62 9.00 -4.93 5.49
CA ALA A 62 9.54 -4.14 4.39
C ALA A 62 8.40 -3.39 3.70
N LEU A 63 8.64 -2.12 3.39
CA LEU A 63 7.73 -1.30 2.61
C LEU A 63 8.53 -0.55 1.55
N PHE A 64 8.10 -0.66 0.31
CA PHE A 64 8.60 0.11 -0.81
C PHE A 64 7.47 1.00 -1.31
N LEU A 65 7.73 2.31 -1.41
CA LEU A 65 6.84 3.31 -1.99
C LEU A 65 7.48 3.84 -3.27
N GLN A 66 6.76 3.77 -4.39
CA GLN A 66 7.16 4.32 -5.67
C GLN A 66 6.25 5.49 -6.03
N PHE A 67 6.86 6.62 -6.39
CA PHE A 67 6.13 7.82 -6.81
C PHE A 67 6.29 8.04 -8.32
N PRO A 68 5.35 8.78 -8.95
CA PRO A 68 5.52 9.27 -10.31
C PRO A 68 6.83 10.08 -10.48
N PRO A 69 7.40 10.17 -11.69
CA PRO A 69 8.70 10.84 -11.92
C PRO A 69 8.80 12.31 -11.47
N ALA A 70 7.68 13.03 -11.45
CA ALA A 70 7.58 14.42 -10.98
C ALA A 70 7.62 14.55 -9.44
N ASN A 71 7.36 13.46 -8.73
CA ASN A 71 7.19 13.43 -7.29
C ASN A 71 8.45 12.84 -6.65
N ARG A 72 9.14 13.66 -5.87
CA ARG A 72 10.42 13.32 -5.25
C ARG A 72 10.41 13.67 -3.77
N LEU A 73 11.11 12.87 -2.98
CA LEU A 73 11.37 13.14 -1.57
C LEU A 73 12.75 13.78 -1.43
N ALA A 74 12.89 14.65 -0.43
CA ALA A 74 14.14 15.37 -0.17
C ALA A 74 15.19 14.49 0.53
N SER A 75 14.75 13.66 1.47
CA SER A 75 15.60 12.86 2.36
C SER A 75 14.81 11.67 2.95
N PRO A 76 15.49 10.64 3.50
CA PRO A 76 14.88 9.47 4.14
C PRO A 76 13.72 9.79 5.09
N GLU A 77 13.98 10.20 6.33
CA GLU A 77 12.95 10.58 7.29
C GLU A 77 13.26 11.98 7.82
N SER A 78 12.28 12.89 7.76
CA SER A 78 12.35 14.19 8.43
C SER A 78 11.98 14.09 9.92
N SER A 79 11.19 13.08 10.28
CA SER A 79 10.82 12.77 11.65
C SER A 79 10.41 11.31 11.80
N VAL A 80 10.67 10.73 12.96
CA VAL A 80 10.22 9.38 13.34
C VAL A 80 9.71 9.44 14.76
N SER A 81 8.48 8.96 14.98
CA SER A 81 7.88 8.82 16.30
C SER A 81 7.34 7.40 16.44
N VAL A 82 7.86 6.65 17.41
CA VAL A 82 7.42 5.27 17.69
C VAL A 82 6.60 5.25 18.98
N ALA A 83 5.40 4.71 18.88
CA ALA A 83 4.50 4.43 19.99
C ALA A 83 4.33 2.91 20.16
N ALA A 84 3.69 2.49 21.25
CA ALA A 84 3.52 1.07 21.58
C ALA A 84 2.89 0.23 20.46
N HIS A 85 1.96 0.83 19.70
CA HIS A 85 1.14 0.14 18.69
C HIS A 85 1.30 0.68 17.27
N SER A 86 2.17 1.67 17.08
CA SER A 86 2.28 2.36 15.79
C SER A 86 3.58 3.15 15.69
N ALA A 87 3.96 3.52 14.47
CA ALA A 87 4.97 4.53 14.24
C ALA A 87 4.50 5.53 13.19
N ALA A 88 4.82 6.81 13.39
CA ALA A 88 4.63 7.87 12.42
C ALA A 88 6.00 8.27 11.84
N ILE A 89 6.10 8.30 10.53
CA ILE A 89 7.30 8.66 9.78
C ILE A 89 6.94 9.85 8.88
N GLY A 90 7.66 10.95 9.04
CA GLY A 90 7.55 12.12 8.18
C GLY A 90 8.53 12.03 7.03
N LEU A 91 8.04 12.27 5.81
CA LEU A 91 8.83 12.31 4.58
C LEU A 91 8.66 13.69 3.93
N ALA A 92 9.73 14.47 3.83
CA ALA A 92 9.68 15.80 3.21
C ALA A 92 9.68 15.68 1.68
N LYS A 93 8.79 16.42 1.01
CA LYS A 93 8.79 16.56 -0.45
C LYS A 93 10.00 17.37 -0.89
N ALA A 94 10.61 17.00 -2.01
CA ALA A 94 11.72 17.74 -2.58
C ALA A 94 11.26 19.10 -3.13
N PRO A 95 12.16 20.10 -3.20
CA PRO A 95 11.89 21.34 -3.93
C PRO A 95 11.43 21.05 -5.36
N GLY A 96 10.35 21.70 -5.81
CA GLY A 96 9.75 21.46 -7.12
C GLY A 96 8.81 20.24 -7.19
N SER A 97 8.68 19.47 -6.10
CA SER A 97 7.69 18.41 -5.92
C SER A 97 6.66 18.75 -4.82
N THR A 98 6.55 20.02 -4.42
CA THR A 98 5.49 20.52 -3.53
C THR A 98 4.13 20.47 -4.24
N GLY A 99 3.03 20.49 -3.50
CA GLY A 99 1.71 20.23 -4.07
C GLY A 99 1.11 18.93 -3.55
N LEU A 100 -0.21 18.79 -3.62
CA LEU A 100 -0.87 17.50 -3.41
C LEU A 100 -0.53 16.53 -4.55
N TRP A 101 -0.07 15.33 -4.20
CA TRP A 101 0.23 14.27 -5.16
C TRP A 101 -1.02 13.43 -5.41
N GLU A 102 -1.24 13.01 -6.65
CA GLU A 102 -2.43 12.23 -6.99
C GLU A 102 -2.33 10.77 -6.50
N LYS A 103 -1.14 10.18 -6.61
CA LYS A 103 -0.95 8.74 -6.40
C LYS A 103 0.48 8.34 -6.06
N PHE A 104 0.58 7.10 -5.60
CA PHE A 104 1.82 6.36 -5.42
C PHE A 104 1.54 4.87 -5.61
N CYS A 105 2.58 4.06 -5.79
CA CYS A 105 2.48 2.62 -5.75
C CYS A 105 3.25 2.08 -4.53
N PHE A 106 2.86 0.93 -4.01
CA PHE A 106 3.50 0.34 -2.84
C PHE A 106 3.59 -1.19 -2.93
N GLY A 107 4.58 -1.77 -2.25
CA GLY A 107 4.78 -3.22 -2.19
C GLY A 107 5.92 -3.59 -1.24
N LEU A 108 6.33 -4.85 -1.27
CA LEU A 108 7.54 -5.32 -0.55
C LEU A 108 8.82 -4.77 -1.21
N ASP A 109 8.81 -4.70 -2.54
CA ASP A 109 9.89 -4.23 -3.39
C ASP A 109 9.30 -3.75 -4.74
N ALA A 110 10.18 -3.34 -5.65
CA ALA A 110 9.80 -2.78 -6.95
C ALA A 110 9.20 -3.78 -7.95
N SER A 111 9.21 -5.09 -7.68
CA SER A 111 8.78 -6.13 -8.64
C SER A 111 7.26 -6.29 -8.70
N ALA A 112 6.55 -6.02 -7.60
CA ALA A 112 5.11 -6.21 -7.49
C ALA A 112 4.48 -5.06 -6.68
N LEU A 113 4.17 -3.97 -7.38
CA LEU A 113 3.62 -2.75 -6.78
C LEU A 113 2.12 -2.63 -7.04
N GLN A 114 1.37 -2.25 -6.00
CA GLN A 114 -0.04 -1.89 -6.08
C GLN A 114 -0.20 -0.37 -6.07
N GLU A 115 -1.03 0.16 -6.96
CA GLU A 115 -1.34 1.59 -6.99
C GLU A 115 -2.30 2.00 -5.85
N ARG A 116 -2.08 3.19 -5.29
CA ARG A 116 -2.96 3.85 -4.33
C ARG A 116 -3.05 5.34 -4.66
N LEU A 117 -4.27 5.83 -4.76
CA LEU A 117 -4.56 7.25 -4.92
C LEU A 117 -4.63 7.94 -3.56
N PHE A 118 -4.24 9.21 -3.51
CA PHE A 118 -4.55 10.08 -2.39
C PHE A 118 -5.95 10.66 -2.59
N VAL A 119 -6.94 10.07 -1.93
CA VAL A 119 -8.33 10.53 -2.02
C VAL A 119 -8.62 11.57 -0.94
N SER A 120 -9.27 12.66 -1.33
CA SER A 120 -9.75 13.74 -0.48
C SER A 120 -11.20 14.09 -0.87
N GLU A 121 -11.86 14.91 -0.07
CA GLU A 121 -13.22 15.37 -0.38
C GLU A 121 -13.27 16.11 -1.72
N GLU A 122 -12.22 16.88 -2.07
CA GLU A 122 -12.19 17.60 -3.35
C GLU A 122 -11.96 16.72 -4.60
N ASN A 123 -11.43 15.50 -4.45
CA ASN A 123 -11.10 14.64 -5.59
C ASN A 123 -11.87 13.30 -5.62
N VAL A 124 -12.78 13.09 -4.66
CA VAL A 124 -13.58 11.87 -4.54
C VAL A 124 -14.40 11.59 -5.79
N ASP A 125 -14.91 12.62 -6.47
CA ASP A 125 -15.68 12.47 -7.71
C ASP A 125 -14.84 11.87 -8.84
N GLY A 126 -13.57 12.27 -8.95
CA GLY A 126 -12.62 11.70 -9.89
C GLY A 126 -12.30 10.24 -9.57
N PHE A 127 -12.14 9.91 -8.28
CA PHE A 127 -11.98 8.53 -7.84
C PHE A 127 -13.19 7.67 -8.19
N LEU A 128 -14.40 8.11 -7.83
CA LEU A 128 -15.63 7.39 -8.16
C LEU A 128 -15.78 7.22 -9.68
N GLY A 129 -15.44 8.24 -10.47
CA GLY A 129 -15.41 8.14 -11.93
C GLY A 129 -14.52 7.00 -12.46
N THR A 130 -13.35 6.78 -11.87
CA THR A 130 -12.41 5.71 -12.28
C THR A 130 -12.83 4.30 -11.83
N VAL A 131 -13.46 4.17 -10.65
CA VAL A 131 -13.97 2.87 -10.15
C VAL A 131 -15.28 2.48 -10.84
N LEU A 132 -16.12 3.48 -11.16
CA LEU A 132 -17.42 3.27 -11.78
C LEU A 132 -17.34 3.21 -13.32
N CYS A 133 -16.20 3.55 -13.93
CA CYS A 133 -15.98 3.33 -15.35
C CYS A 133 -15.46 1.90 -15.60
N PRO A 134 -16.20 1.05 -16.33
CA PRO A 134 -15.77 -0.31 -16.67
C PRO A 134 -14.67 -0.33 -17.76
N SER A 135 -13.93 0.77 -17.97
CA SER A 135 -12.94 0.91 -19.05
C SER A 135 -11.63 0.11 -18.85
N PHE A 136 -11.57 -0.79 -17.86
CA PHE A 136 -10.62 -1.91 -17.86
C PHE A 136 -11.07 -3.10 -18.74
N CYS A 137 -12.15 -2.96 -19.52
CA CYS A 137 -12.44 -3.83 -20.66
C CYS A 137 -11.56 -3.47 -21.86
N SER A 138 -10.26 -3.70 -21.75
CA SER A 138 -9.36 -3.78 -22.90
C SER A 138 -8.43 -4.98 -22.73
N GLN A 139 -9.04 -6.16 -22.62
CA GLN A 139 -8.43 -7.40 -23.06
C GLN A 139 -9.53 -8.37 -23.47
N SER A 140 -9.42 -8.80 -24.72
CA SER A 140 -10.18 -9.85 -25.36
C SER A 140 -10.15 -11.14 -24.55
N ALA A 141 -11.23 -11.43 -23.86
CA ALA A 141 -11.75 -12.79 -23.70
C ALA A 141 -13.23 -12.65 -23.37
N LEU A 142 -14.07 -13.20 -24.24
CA LEU A 142 -15.49 -13.41 -24.00
C LEU A 142 -15.59 -14.54 -22.95
N GLU A 143 -15.15 -14.27 -21.72
CA GLU A 143 -15.40 -15.14 -20.57
C GLU A 143 -16.61 -14.58 -19.83
N SER A 144 -17.77 -15.08 -20.22
CA SER A 144 -18.83 -15.52 -19.31
C SER A 144 -18.87 -14.76 -17.98
N GLN A 145 -19.36 -13.51 -17.97
CA GLN A 145 -19.60 -12.82 -16.71
C GLN A 145 -20.60 -13.65 -15.88
N PRO A 146 -20.26 -14.08 -14.65
CA PRO A 146 -21.19 -14.79 -13.80
C PRO A 146 -22.22 -13.80 -13.29
N LEU A 147 -23.42 -13.80 -13.88
CA LEU A 147 -24.52 -12.97 -13.44
C LEU A 147 -25.25 -13.69 -12.30
N ILE A 148 -25.37 -13.04 -11.15
CA ILE A 148 -26.14 -13.56 -10.02
C ILE A 148 -27.62 -13.32 -10.32
N GLU A 149 -28.40 -14.39 -10.39
CA GLU A 149 -29.84 -14.32 -10.54
C GLU A 149 -30.50 -14.77 -9.23
N VAL A 150 -31.20 -13.86 -8.58
CA VAL A 150 -32.00 -14.16 -7.39
C VAL A 150 -33.30 -14.79 -7.88
N LEU A 151 -33.49 -16.07 -7.55
CA LEU A 151 -34.65 -16.83 -8.00
C LEU A 151 -35.86 -16.60 -7.11
N ASP A 152 -35.63 -16.50 -5.80
CA ASP A 152 -36.70 -16.36 -4.83
C ASP A 152 -36.19 -15.75 -3.52
N VAL A 153 -37.05 -14.97 -2.86
CA VAL A 153 -36.79 -14.34 -1.57
C VAL A 153 -38.02 -14.53 -0.69
N THR A 154 -37.84 -15.20 0.43
CA THR A 154 -38.85 -15.38 1.49
C THR A 154 -38.31 -14.83 2.81
N GLU A 155 -39.15 -14.79 3.83
CA GLU A 155 -38.78 -14.30 5.16
C GLU A 155 -37.64 -15.12 5.81
N ASP A 156 -37.53 -16.42 5.48
CA ASP A 156 -36.54 -17.34 6.04
C ASP A 156 -35.39 -17.71 5.08
N ARG A 157 -35.49 -17.43 3.77
CA ARG A 157 -34.44 -17.82 2.81
C ARG A 157 -34.35 -16.95 1.56
N ILE A 158 -33.13 -16.87 1.03
CA ILE A 158 -32.82 -16.30 -0.29
C ILE A 158 -32.22 -17.40 -1.16
N GLN A 159 -32.77 -17.60 -2.37
CA GLN A 159 -32.23 -18.52 -3.38
C GLN A 159 -31.53 -17.74 -4.50
N ILE A 160 -30.25 -18.03 -4.71
CA ILE A 160 -29.43 -17.43 -5.77
C ILE A 160 -28.87 -18.52 -6.71
N ARG A 161 -28.85 -18.25 -8.01
CA ARG A 161 -28.12 -19.06 -9.01
C ARG A 161 -27.09 -18.23 -9.75
N TRP A 162 -26.03 -18.91 -10.19
CA TRP A 162 -25.08 -18.36 -11.15
C TRP A 162 -25.60 -18.61 -12.56
N ARG A 163 -25.68 -17.56 -13.38
CA ARG A 163 -26.00 -17.69 -14.80
C ARG A 163 -24.82 -17.23 -15.64
N THR A 164 -24.33 -18.14 -16.48
CA THR A 164 -23.38 -17.82 -17.53
C THR A 164 -24.15 -17.41 -18.78
N VAL A 165 -23.89 -16.22 -19.30
CA VAL A 165 -24.35 -15.81 -20.63
C VAL A 165 -23.39 -16.41 -21.64
N ILE A 166 -23.88 -17.35 -22.45
CA ILE A 166 -23.16 -18.00 -23.56
C ILE A 166 -23.36 -17.20 -24.84
#